data_AF-A0A4R4E8Q7-F1
#
_entry.id   AF-A0A4R4E8Q7-F1
#
_cell.length_a   1.000
_cell.length_b   1.000
_cell.length_c   1.000
_cell.angle_alpha   90.00
_cell.angle_beta   90.00
_cell.angle_gamma   90.00
#
_symmetry.space_group_name_H-M   'P 1'
#
loop_
_entity.id
_entity.type
_entity.pdbx_description
1 polymer ?
#
loop_
_entity_poly.entity_id
_entity_poly.type
_entity_poly.pdbx_seq_one_letter_code
_entity_poly.pdbx_strand_id
1 'polypeptide(L)' 'STPSQTAWALDALIAVHPQPTAALDKGICRLIDSVKEDKWTTVYPTGAGLPGYFYSHYHSYKYIWPLLTLSHYKLKYGS' A
#
# COMPACT_ATOMS: atom_id res chain seq x y z
N SER A 1 -0.24 -10.42 1.83
CA SER A 1 -0.18 -8.97 2.04
C SER A 1 -1.49 -8.35 1.59
N THR A 2 -1.90 -7.22 2.18
CA THR A 2 -3.04 -6.42 1.68
C THR A 2 -2.50 -5.20 0.91
N PRO A 3 -3.19 -4.70 -0.12
CA PRO A 3 -2.71 -3.54 -0.88
C PRO A 3 -2.54 -2.28 -0.01
N SER A 4 -3.48 -2.01 0.90
CA SER A 4 -3.45 -0.83 1.78
C SER A 4 -2.30 -0.87 2.78
N GLN A 5 -2.08 -1.99 3.48
CA GLN A 5 -0.96 -2.10 4.44
C GLN A 5 0.41 -2.09 3.73
N THR A 6 0.49 -2.66 2.52
CA THR A 6 1.71 -2.60 1.71
C THR A 6 2.01 -1.16 1.31
N ALA A 7 0.99 -0.41 0.86
CA ALA A 7 1.10 1.00 0.54
C ALA A 7 1.57 1.84 1.74
N TRP A 8 0.97 1.66 2.93
CA TRP A 8 1.39 2.39 4.13
C TRP A 8 2.84 2.12 4.53
N ALA A 9 3.27 0.86 4.50
CA ALA A 9 4.65 0.49 4.80
C ALA A 9 5.63 1.12 3.81
N LEU A 10 5.28 1.13 2.52
CA LEU A 10 6.10 1.75 1.48
C LEU A 10 6.15 3.27 1.61
N ASP A 11 5.03 3.94 1.87
CA ASP A 11 5.03 5.39 2.11
C ASP A 11 5.91 5.78 3.31
N ALA A 12 5.90 4.99 4.39
CA ALA A 12 6.81 5.21 5.51
C ALA A 12 8.28 5.09 5.10
N LEU A 13 8.62 4.08 4.28
CA LEU A 13 9.98 3.90 3.76
C LEU A 13 10.38 5.03 2.79
N ILE A 14 9.47 5.42 1.89
CA ILE A 14 9.67 6.54 0.96
C ILE A 14 9.90 7.84 1.73
N ALA A 15 9.21 8.07 2.85
CA ALA A 15 9.39 9.27 3.65
C ALA A 15 10.83 9.38 4.21
N VAL A 16 11.37 8.28 4.73
CA VAL A 16 12.66 8.29 5.47
C VAL A 16 13.89 8.03 4.59
N HIS A 17 13.76 7.31 3.47
CA HIS A 17 14.91 6.96 2.64
C HIS A 17 15.15 7.97 1.51
N PRO A 18 16.38 8.52 1.37
CA PRO A 18 16.69 9.47 0.30
C PRO A 18 16.85 8.81 -1.08
N GLN A 19 17.07 7.49 -1.13
CA GLN A 19 17.20 6.69 -2.35
C GLN A 19 16.39 5.39 -2.21
N PRO A 20 15.96 4.76 -3.31
CA PRO A 20 15.29 3.46 -3.26
C PRO A 20 16.18 2.40 -2.62
N THR A 21 15.56 1.49 -1.87
CA THR A 21 16.21 0.29 -1.36
C THR A 21 15.64 -0.94 -2.08
N ALA A 22 16.37 -2.05 -2.09
CA ALA A 22 15.89 -3.29 -2.71
C ALA A 22 14.54 -3.77 -2.14
N ALA A 23 14.30 -3.53 -0.85
CA ALA A 23 13.02 -3.85 -0.21
C ALA A 23 11.88 -2.95 -0.72
N LEU A 24 12.17 -1.67 -0.91
CA LEU A 24 11.23 -0.68 -1.42
C LEU A 24 10.85 -1.01 -2.87
N ASP A 25 11.83 -1.28 -3.74
CA ASP A 25 11.57 -1.63 -5.15
C ASP A 25 10.75 -2.92 -5.27
N LYS A 26 11.11 -3.95 -4.50
CA LYS A 26 10.34 -5.21 -4.43
C LYS A 26 8.91 -4.96 -3.96
N GLY A 27 8.72 -4.08 -2.99
CA GLY A 27 7.41 -3.72 -2.49
C GLY A 27 6.59 -2.95 -3.52
N ILE A 28 7.19 -2.02 -4.28
CA ILE A 28 6.52 -1.29 -5.37
C ILE A 28 6.04 -2.26 -6.46
N CYS A 29 6.90 -3.20 -6.89
CA CYS A 29 6.48 -4.24 -7.84
C CYS A 29 5.30 -5.07 -7.28
N ARG A 30 5.42 -5.53 -6.02
CA ARG A 30 4.35 -6.30 -5.37
C ARG A 30 3.05 -5.50 -5.25
N LEU A 31 3.14 -4.20 -4.98
CA LEU A 31 2.00 -3.29 -4.85
C LEU A 31 1.26 -3.15 -6.19
N ILE A 32 1.99 -2.95 -7.29
CA ILE A 32 1.43 -2.89 -8.66
C ILE A 32 0.70 -4.20 -8.99
N ASP A 33 1.32 -5.35 -8.69
CA ASP A 33 0.71 -6.65 -8.94
C ASP A 33 -0.55 -6.84 -8.08
N SER A 34 -0.53 -6.38 -6.83
CA SER A 34 -1.64 -6.56 -5.88
C SER A 34 -2.93 -5.87 -6.30
N VAL A 35 -2.86 -4.77 -7.05
CA VAL A 35 -4.04 -4.02 -7.53
C VAL A 35 -4.78 -4.79 -8.64
N LYS A 36 -4.07 -5.68 -9.36
CA LYS A 36 -4.64 -6.51 -10.44
C LYS A 36 -5.17 -7.85 -9.96
N GLU A 37 -4.90 -8.22 -8.72
CA GLU A 37 -5.34 -9.49 -8.14
C GLU A 37 -6.76 -9.38 -7.56
N ASP A 38 -7.58 -10.40 -7.82
CA ASP A 38 -8.86 -10.59 -7.11
C ASP A 38 -8.72 -11.76 -6.14
N LYS A 39 -8.28 -11.45 -4.91
CA LYS A 39 -8.00 -12.43 -3.84
C LYS A 39 -8.62 -11.93 -2.54
N TRP A 40 -8.91 -12.84 -1.60
CA TRP A 40 -9.49 -12.49 -0.30
C TRP A 40 -8.71 -11.40 0.46
N THR A 41 -7.39 -11.29 0.23
CA THR A 41 -6.54 -10.26 0.84
C THR A 41 -6.80 -8.84 0.34
N THR A 42 -7.43 -8.67 -0.83
CA THR A 42 -7.82 -7.34 -1.36
C THR A 42 -9.14 -6.85 -0.75
N VAL A 43 -9.91 -7.75 -0.14
CA VAL A 43 -11.17 -7.45 0.57
C VAL A 43 -11.04 -7.55 2.10
N TYR A 44 -9.85 -7.85 2.61
CA TYR A 44 -9.61 -7.90 4.05
C TYR A 44 -9.88 -6.51 4.68
N PRO A 45 -10.63 -6.43 5.79
CA PRO A 45 -10.95 -5.15 6.40
C PRO A 45 -9.70 -4.56 7.04
N THR A 46 -9.28 -3.39 6.56
CA THR A 46 -8.12 -2.66 7.10
C THR A 46 -8.52 -1.37 7.80
N GLY A 47 -9.81 -1.04 7.85
CA GLY A 47 -10.34 0.00 8.73
C GLY A 47 -10.72 -0.60 10.08
N ALA A 48 -10.20 -0.04 11.17
CA ALA A 48 -10.62 -0.39 12.52
C ALA A 48 -11.55 0.69 13.06
N GLY A 49 -12.75 0.31 13.49
CA GLY A 49 -13.65 1.22 14.21
C GLY A 49 -13.65 0.94 15.72
N LEU A 50 -13.84 -0.32 16.10
CA LEU A 50 -13.73 -0.76 17.50
C LEU A 50 -12.79 -1.99 17.57
N PRO A 51 -11.57 -1.85 18.12
CA PRO A 51 -10.61 -2.94 18.19
C PRO A 51 -11.19 -4.19 18.85
N GLY A 52 -11.12 -5.33 18.17
CA GLY A 52 -11.65 -6.61 18.63
C GLY A 52 -13.14 -6.86 18.36
N TYR A 53 -13.89 -5.87 17.88
CA TYR A 53 -15.35 -5.97 17.73
C TYR A 53 -15.87 -5.50 16.37
N PHE A 54 -15.29 -4.45 15.79
CA PHE A 54 -15.81 -3.85 14.56
C PHE A 54 -14.68 -3.40 13.62
N TYR A 55 -14.66 -4.00 12.44
CA TYR A 55 -13.72 -3.72 11.37
C TYR A 55 -14.48 -3.37 10.09
N SER A 56 -14.07 -2.29 9.43
CA SER A 56 -14.66 -1.80 8.19
C SER A 56 -13.76 -2.14 7.00
N HIS A 57 -14.36 -2.71 5.97
CA HIS A 57 -13.72 -2.80 4.67
C HIS A 57 -14.06 -1.56 3.83
N TYR A 58 -13.07 -0.67 3.67
CA TYR A 58 -13.20 0.47 2.77
C TYR A 58 -12.84 0.05 1.34
N HIS A 59 -13.85 -0.11 0.48
CA HIS A 59 -13.65 -0.53 -0.92
C HIS A 59 -12.69 0.35 -1.72
N SER A 60 -12.55 1.63 -1.35
CA SER A 60 -11.61 2.55 -1.99
C SER A 60 -10.15 2.33 -1.58
N TYR A 61 -9.89 1.71 -0.42
CA TYR A 61 -8.52 1.58 0.12
C TYR A 61 -7.60 0.73 -0.75
N LYS A 62 -8.14 -0.26 -1.46
CA LYS A 62 -7.38 -1.07 -2.42
C LYS A 62 -6.89 -0.28 -3.64
N TYR A 63 -7.36 0.95 -3.86
CA TYR A 63 -6.98 1.79 -4.99
C TYR A 63 -6.31 3.09 -4.56
N ILE A 64 -6.88 3.79 -3.58
CA ILE A 64 -6.42 5.14 -3.21
C ILE A 64 -5.03 5.11 -2.59
N TRP A 65 -4.76 4.17 -1.68
CA TRP A 65 -3.45 4.07 -1.04
C TRP A 65 -2.37 3.63 -2.02
N PRO A 66 -2.56 2.56 -2.83
CA PRO A 66 -1.58 2.22 -3.86
C PRO A 66 -1.28 3.36 -4.83
N LEU A 67 -2.30 4.08 -5.30
CA LEU A 67 -2.13 5.20 -6.23
C LEU A 67 -1.32 6.34 -5.60
N LEU A 68 -1.62 6.68 -4.34
CA LEU A 68 -0.90 7.72 -3.61
C LEU A 68 0.57 7.35 -3.42
N THR A 69 0.84 6.13 -2.94
CA THR A 69 2.21 5.63 -2.73
C THR A 69 3.02 5.58 -4.02
N LEU A 70 2.42 5.11 -5.13
CA LEU A 70 3.10 5.11 -6.44
C LEU A 70 3.42 6.53 -6.92
N SER A 71 2.55 7.50 -6.61
CA SER A 71 2.79 8.92 -6.92
C SER A 71 3.96 9.47 -6.10
N HIS A 72 4.01 9.21 -4.79
CA HIS A 72 5.14 9.61 -3.94
C HIS A 72 6.46 8.99 -4.40
N TYR A 73 6.45 7.69 -4.72
CA TYR A 73 7.63 6.99 -5.23
C TYR A 73 8.15 7.64 -6.52
N LYS A 74 7.26 7.88 -7.49
CA LYS A 74 7.63 8.52 -8.76
C LYS A 74 8.13 9.95 -8.55
N LEU A 75 7.48 10.75 -7.71
CA LEU A 75 7.90 12.13 -7.45
C LEU A 75 9.26 12.21 -6.76
N LYS A 76 9.57 11.26 -5.86
CA LYS A 76 10.82 11.27 -5.10
C LYS A 76 12.01 10.71 -5.88
N TYR A 77 11.80 9.67 -6.69
CA TYR A 77 12.90 8.92 -7.31
C TYR A 77 12.86 8.86 -8.84
N GLY A 78 11.83 9.38 -9.49
CA GLY A 78 11.63 9.32 -10.95
C GLY A 78 12.45 10.34 -11.75
N SER A 79 13.73 10.50 -11.42
CA SER A 79 14.71 11.31 -12.17
C SER A 79 15.41 10.49 -13.25
#